data_AF-A0A932HAZ3-F1
#
_entry.id   AF-A0A932HAZ3-F1
#
_cell.length_a   1.000
_cell.length_b   1.000
_cell.length_c   1.000
_cell.angle_alpha   90.00
_cell.angle_beta   90.00
_cell.angle_gamma   90.00
#
_symmetry.space_group_name_H-M   'P 1'
#
loop_
_entity.id
_entity.type
_entity.pdbx_description
1 polymer ?
#
loop_
_entity_poly.entity_id
_entity_poly.type
_entity_poly.pdbx_seq_one_letter_code
_entity_poly.pdbx_strand_id
1 'polypeptide(L)'
;TIFPALLAVAEKTGAAPRELIAAGVAAYDITLRIASAMHPASARRGYHNTPTAGVFGAAAGAARLLRLDARATLNALGLAGSFAGGLREYLDEGAEVKRIHPGKAARDGIVCAELARRGLTGPGKVLEGRYGLFHAIADDAADWGRLREGLGERFEIVNVYFKPYPACRHFHAALDAVRALRARHRFTAADVARIEIGMYDVGVQGHDHRHCNSLLDAQMSAPVTTALAVAFGDVTAGTFERANLERRDVRRLIDATTVFVDPECERLYPARRSGLARITLNDGTTLEERVLDPKGEGENPMSDEDLGHKFRSNCEPVVGAEKCRRVLDTVWGIDGTRDLGELTAW
;
A
#
# COMPACT_ATOMS: atom_id res chain seq x y z
N THR A 1 -3.19 -2.84 8.36
CA THR A 1 -4.37 -3.47 8.98
C THR A 1 -4.09 -4.89 9.43
N ILE A 2 -3.80 -5.81 8.51
CA ILE A 2 -3.69 -7.25 8.80
C ILE A 2 -2.58 -7.58 9.80
N PHE A 3 -1.29 -7.40 9.45
CA PHE A 3 -0.19 -7.84 10.31
C PHE A 3 -0.17 -7.21 11.72
N PRO A 4 -0.47 -5.91 11.93
CA PRO A 4 -0.61 -5.37 13.28
C PRO A 4 -1.68 -6.10 14.12
N ALA A 5 -2.82 -6.45 13.50
CA ALA A 5 -3.86 -7.20 14.21
C ALA A 5 -3.41 -8.62 14.53
N LEU A 6 -2.80 -9.30 13.56
CA LEU A 6 -2.42 -10.71 13.72
C LEU A 6 -1.26 -10.88 14.69
N LEU A 7 -0.25 -10.00 14.67
CA LEU A 7 0.86 -10.04 15.62
C LEU A 7 0.35 -9.87 17.06
N ALA A 8 -0.55 -8.91 17.31
CA ALA A 8 -1.13 -8.69 18.63
C ALA A 8 -1.94 -9.89 19.13
N VAL A 9 -2.73 -10.54 18.25
CA VAL A 9 -3.50 -11.73 18.63
C VAL A 9 -2.60 -12.95 18.78
N ALA A 10 -1.61 -13.12 17.92
CA ALA A 10 -0.66 -14.23 17.96
C ALA A 10 0.19 -14.19 19.23
N GLU A 11 0.66 -13.01 19.64
CA GLU A 11 1.35 -12.81 20.92
C GLU A 11 0.45 -13.24 22.09
N LYS A 12 -0.80 -12.77 22.11
CA LYS A 12 -1.78 -13.10 23.15
C LYS A 12 -2.09 -14.60 23.22
N THR A 13 -2.18 -15.29 22.09
CA THR A 13 -2.56 -16.71 22.04
C THR A 13 -1.37 -17.66 22.06
N GLY A 14 -0.14 -17.15 21.96
CA GLY A 14 1.06 -17.97 21.76
C GLY A 14 1.00 -18.76 20.45
N ALA A 15 0.44 -18.16 19.40
CA ALA A 15 0.24 -18.85 18.11
C ALA A 15 1.57 -19.27 17.48
N ALA A 16 1.59 -20.45 16.88
CA ALA A 16 2.74 -20.90 16.13
C ALA A 16 2.95 -20.05 14.85
N PRO A 17 4.18 -19.88 14.35
CA PRO A 17 4.44 -19.13 13.12
C PRO A 17 3.60 -19.58 11.91
N ARG A 18 3.38 -20.89 11.76
CA ARG A 18 2.50 -21.45 10.70
C ARG A 18 1.04 -21.02 10.84
N GLU A 19 0.53 -20.87 12.07
CA GLU A 19 -0.82 -20.36 12.32
C GLU A 19 -0.92 -18.87 11.94
N LEU A 20 0.11 -18.07 12.25
CA LEU A 20 0.21 -16.67 11.85
C LEU A 20 0.21 -16.51 10.32
N ILE A 21 1.04 -17.29 9.61
CA ILE A 21 1.10 -17.28 8.14
C ILE A 21 -0.27 -17.62 7.55
N ALA A 22 -0.89 -18.71 8.01
CA ALA A 22 -2.20 -19.12 7.52
C ALA A 22 -3.31 -18.10 7.80
N ALA A 23 -3.27 -17.44 8.97
CA ALA A 23 -4.16 -16.32 9.29
C ALA A 23 -3.90 -15.11 8.39
N GLY A 24 -2.64 -14.81 8.07
CA GLY A 24 -2.24 -13.79 7.11
C GLY A 24 -2.83 -14.06 5.72
N VAL A 25 -2.65 -15.27 5.19
CA VAL A 25 -3.17 -15.68 3.87
C VAL A 25 -4.68 -15.48 3.80
N ALA A 26 -5.43 -16.00 4.78
CA ALA A 26 -6.89 -15.86 4.82
C ALA A 26 -7.34 -14.40 4.97
N ALA A 27 -6.65 -13.62 5.82
CA ALA A 27 -6.96 -12.21 6.04
C ALA A 27 -6.73 -11.36 4.78
N TYR A 28 -5.64 -11.62 4.04
CA TYR A 28 -5.37 -10.96 2.76
C TYR A 28 -6.42 -11.30 1.73
N ASP A 29 -6.74 -12.59 1.58
CA ASP A 29 -7.71 -13.06 0.60
C ASP A 29 -9.07 -12.40 0.80
N ILE A 30 -9.61 -12.43 2.03
CA ILE A 30 -10.89 -11.79 2.36
C ILE A 30 -10.85 -10.28 2.12
N THR A 31 -9.77 -9.59 2.55
CA THR A 31 -9.63 -8.14 2.36
C THR A 31 -9.65 -7.77 0.88
N LEU A 32 -8.86 -8.46 0.06
CA LEU A 32 -8.66 -8.13 -1.34
C LEU A 32 -9.90 -8.47 -2.19
N ARG A 33 -10.57 -9.59 -1.89
CA ARG A 33 -11.84 -9.96 -2.52
C ARG A 33 -12.92 -8.92 -2.24
N ILE A 34 -13.11 -8.52 -0.98
CA ILE A 34 -14.10 -7.47 -0.63
C ILE A 34 -13.73 -6.13 -1.25
N ALA A 35 -12.45 -5.73 -1.14
CA ALA A 35 -11.99 -4.45 -1.67
C ALA A 35 -12.16 -4.34 -3.18
N SER A 36 -11.85 -5.41 -3.91
CA SER A 36 -11.94 -5.45 -5.37
C SER A 36 -13.37 -5.55 -5.85
N ALA A 37 -14.24 -6.27 -5.14
CA ALA A 37 -15.67 -6.35 -5.46
C ALA A 37 -16.36 -4.98 -5.41
N MET A 38 -16.03 -4.15 -4.41
CA MET A 38 -16.68 -2.82 -4.25
C MET A 38 -15.96 -1.68 -4.99
N HIS A 39 -14.78 -1.91 -5.58
CA HIS A 39 -14.00 -0.90 -6.28
C HIS A 39 -14.37 -0.87 -7.78
N PRO A 40 -14.50 0.30 -8.44
CA PRO A 40 -14.24 1.65 -7.94
C PRO A 40 -15.49 2.37 -7.38
N ALA A 41 -16.64 1.72 -7.27
CA ALA A 41 -17.88 2.36 -6.83
C ALA A 41 -17.79 2.99 -5.43
N SER A 42 -17.31 2.21 -4.45
CA SER A 42 -16.96 2.68 -3.10
C SER A 42 -16.06 3.89 -3.09
N ALA A 43 -15.08 3.89 -3.99
CA ALA A 43 -14.11 4.94 -4.09
C ALA A 43 -14.72 6.27 -4.57
N ARG A 44 -15.60 6.20 -5.57
CA ARG A 44 -16.32 7.35 -6.11
C ARG A 44 -17.32 7.95 -5.12
N ARG A 45 -17.78 7.17 -4.15
CA ARG A 45 -18.65 7.63 -3.06
C ARG A 45 -17.89 8.20 -1.85
N GLY A 46 -16.58 8.42 -1.99
CA GLY A 46 -15.76 9.06 -0.95
C GLY A 46 -15.24 8.13 0.14
N TYR A 47 -15.47 6.82 0.05
CA TYR A 47 -14.92 5.88 1.04
C TYR A 47 -13.45 5.57 0.76
N HIS A 48 -12.71 5.36 1.84
CA HIS A 48 -11.36 4.83 1.82
C HIS A 48 -11.41 3.30 1.95
N ASN A 49 -11.07 2.59 0.87
CA ASN A 49 -11.26 1.13 0.83
C ASN A 49 -10.37 0.37 1.84
N THR A 50 -9.21 0.93 2.22
CA THR A 50 -8.27 0.30 3.15
C THR A 50 -8.89 -0.05 4.51
N PRO A 51 -9.50 0.88 5.27
CA PRO A 51 -10.18 0.53 6.51
C PRO A 51 -11.49 -0.22 6.29
N THR A 52 -12.23 0.12 5.24
CA THR A 52 -13.55 -0.47 4.94
C THR A 52 -13.45 -1.97 4.64
N ALA A 53 -12.49 -2.41 3.83
CA ALA A 53 -12.28 -3.84 3.57
C ALA A 53 -11.32 -4.49 4.57
N GLY A 54 -10.31 -3.74 5.04
CA GLY A 54 -9.27 -4.29 5.91
C GLY A 54 -9.77 -4.76 7.28
N VAL A 55 -10.88 -4.19 7.78
CA VAL A 55 -11.49 -4.64 9.04
C VAL A 55 -11.98 -6.09 8.96
N PHE A 56 -12.47 -6.53 7.79
CA PHE A 56 -12.90 -7.92 7.58
C PHE A 56 -11.71 -8.87 7.61
N GLY A 57 -10.60 -8.53 6.95
CA GLY A 57 -9.39 -9.34 7.00
C GLY A 57 -8.82 -9.44 8.42
N ALA A 58 -8.77 -8.32 9.15
CA ALA A 58 -8.34 -8.33 10.55
C ALA A 58 -9.27 -9.20 11.42
N ALA A 59 -10.59 -9.10 11.26
CA ALA A 59 -11.55 -9.94 11.98
C ALA A 59 -11.40 -11.42 11.63
N ALA A 60 -11.24 -11.76 10.35
CA ALA A 60 -11.08 -13.13 9.89
C ALA A 60 -9.80 -13.79 10.41
N GLY A 61 -8.66 -13.09 10.27
CA GLY A 61 -7.39 -13.62 10.76
C GLY A 61 -7.35 -13.70 12.29
N ALA A 62 -7.92 -12.72 13.00
CA ALA A 62 -8.09 -12.79 14.45
C ALA A 62 -8.99 -13.96 14.87
N ALA A 63 -10.12 -14.18 14.18
CA ALA A 63 -11.01 -15.32 14.42
C ALA A 63 -10.29 -16.66 14.23
N ARG A 64 -9.42 -16.77 13.22
CA ARG A 64 -8.60 -17.96 13.00
C ARG A 64 -7.61 -18.19 14.13
N LEU A 65 -6.87 -17.17 14.57
CA LEU A 65 -5.92 -17.28 15.68
C LEU A 65 -6.60 -17.54 17.03
N LEU A 66 -7.82 -17.05 17.23
CA LEU A 66 -8.67 -17.35 18.38
C LEU A 66 -9.39 -18.70 18.28
N ARG A 67 -9.20 -19.45 17.17
CA ARG A 67 -9.80 -20.76 16.89
C ARG A 67 -11.33 -20.75 17.00
N LEU A 68 -11.96 -19.70 16.48
CA LEU A 68 -13.42 -19.60 16.43
C LEU A 68 -14.00 -20.62 15.44
N ASP A 69 -15.18 -21.15 15.76
CA ASP A 69 -15.93 -21.99 14.83
C ASP A 69 -16.55 -21.15 13.69
N ALA A 70 -17.20 -21.83 12.74
CA ALA A 70 -17.81 -21.18 11.59
C ALA A 70 -18.90 -20.16 11.98
N ARG A 71 -19.67 -20.42 13.06
CA ARG A 71 -20.76 -19.55 13.49
C ARG A 71 -20.23 -18.28 14.14
N ALA A 72 -19.25 -18.42 15.03
CA ALA A 72 -18.57 -17.29 15.65
C ALA A 72 -17.76 -16.48 14.63
N THR A 73 -17.14 -17.13 13.64
CA THR A 73 -16.45 -16.44 12.53
C THR A 73 -17.43 -15.63 11.67
N LEU A 74 -18.60 -16.19 11.33
CA LEU A 74 -19.65 -15.45 10.62
C LEU A 74 -20.11 -14.23 11.42
N ASN A 75 -20.31 -14.37 12.73
CA ASN A 75 -20.66 -13.25 13.59
C ASN A 75 -19.56 -12.18 13.61
N ALA A 76 -18.29 -12.56 13.69
CA ALA A 76 -17.16 -11.62 13.67
C ALA A 76 -17.12 -10.81 12.36
N LEU A 77 -17.33 -11.45 11.22
CA LEU A 77 -17.42 -10.77 9.92
C LEU A 77 -18.67 -9.87 9.83
N GLY A 78 -19.80 -10.33 10.36
CA GLY A 78 -21.01 -9.52 10.46
C GLY A 78 -20.81 -8.25 11.28
N LEU A 79 -20.14 -8.35 12.43
CA LEU A 79 -19.78 -7.19 13.25
C LEU A 79 -18.78 -6.27 12.53
N ALA A 80 -17.79 -6.85 11.84
CA ALA A 80 -16.79 -6.09 11.10
C ALA A 80 -17.41 -5.17 10.05
N GLY A 81 -18.47 -5.59 9.36
CA GLY A 81 -19.15 -4.73 8.40
C GLY A 81 -19.87 -3.53 9.02
N SER A 82 -20.33 -3.62 10.27
CA SER A 82 -20.82 -2.44 11.01
C SER A 82 -19.71 -1.50 11.47
N PHE A 83 -18.47 -1.99 11.56
CA PHE A 83 -17.28 -1.20 11.96
C PHE A 83 -16.49 -0.69 10.73
N ALA A 84 -16.86 -1.15 9.54
CA ALA A 84 -16.26 -0.78 8.26
C ALA A 84 -16.55 0.69 7.95
N GLY A 85 -15.50 1.51 7.90
CA GLY A 85 -15.65 2.92 7.61
C GLY A 85 -14.33 3.67 7.57
N GLY A 86 -14.38 4.83 6.92
CA GLY A 86 -13.26 5.73 6.70
C GLY A 86 -13.52 6.55 5.45
N LEU A 87 -13.46 7.88 5.58
CA LEU A 87 -13.67 8.80 4.47
C LEU A 87 -12.34 9.16 3.82
N ARG A 88 -12.39 9.48 2.54
CA ARG A 88 -11.21 9.87 1.74
C ARG A 88 -10.91 11.37 1.81
N GLU A 89 -11.73 12.14 2.51
CA GLU A 89 -11.59 13.61 2.63
C GLU A 89 -10.19 14.06 3.06
N TYR A 90 -9.41 13.19 3.72
CA TYR A 90 -8.00 13.46 4.00
C TYR A 90 -7.16 13.82 2.77
N LEU A 91 -7.60 13.52 1.55
CA LEU A 91 -6.89 13.89 0.32
C LEU A 91 -6.98 15.39 0.03
N ASP A 92 -8.03 16.07 0.47
CA ASP A 92 -8.26 17.49 0.11
C ASP A 92 -7.23 18.41 0.80
N GLU A 93 -7.00 18.21 2.10
CA GLU A 93 -6.06 19.02 2.89
C GLU A 93 -4.78 18.26 3.30
N GLY A 94 -4.62 16.99 2.88
CA GLY A 94 -3.48 16.17 3.28
C GLY A 94 -3.48 15.78 4.77
N ALA A 95 -4.65 15.48 5.34
CA ALA A 95 -4.81 15.19 6.75
C ALA A 95 -4.20 13.83 7.18
N GLU A 96 -3.62 13.79 8.38
CA GLU A 96 -2.90 12.61 8.88
C GLU A 96 -3.78 11.39 9.20
N VAL A 97 -5.11 11.58 9.27
CA VAL A 97 -6.08 10.50 9.57
C VAL A 97 -5.97 9.31 8.62
N LYS A 98 -5.48 9.53 7.39
CA LYS A 98 -5.10 8.48 6.42
C LYS A 98 -4.25 7.37 7.06
N ARG A 99 -3.30 7.75 7.93
CA ARG A 99 -2.35 6.85 8.60
C ARG A 99 -3.00 6.02 9.70
N ILE A 100 -4.00 6.58 10.37
CA ILE A 100 -4.73 5.92 11.47
C ILE A 100 -5.81 4.98 10.94
N HIS A 101 -6.41 5.24 9.78
CA HIS A 101 -7.40 4.36 9.15
C HIS A 101 -7.05 2.84 9.21
N PRO A 102 -5.88 2.38 8.71
CA PRO A 102 -5.51 0.97 8.81
C PRO A 102 -5.28 0.47 10.25
N GLY A 103 -4.88 1.34 11.17
CA GLY A 103 -4.72 1.01 12.60
C GLY A 103 -6.06 0.85 13.31
N LYS A 104 -7.01 1.76 13.05
CA LYS A 104 -8.42 1.65 13.48
C LYS A 104 -9.01 0.32 13.01
N ALA A 105 -8.90 0.00 11.73
CA ALA A 105 -9.44 -1.24 11.18
C ALA A 105 -8.80 -2.50 11.78
N ALA A 106 -7.51 -2.43 12.16
CA ALA A 106 -6.82 -3.53 12.83
C ALA A 106 -7.41 -3.78 14.22
N ARG A 107 -7.51 -2.71 15.04
CA ARG A 107 -8.14 -2.74 16.36
C ARG A 107 -9.58 -3.25 16.30
N ASP A 108 -10.36 -2.68 15.39
CA ASP A 108 -11.77 -2.99 15.25
C ASP A 108 -11.99 -4.46 14.86
N GLY A 109 -11.17 -5.01 13.96
CA GLY A 109 -11.23 -6.43 13.61
C GLY A 109 -10.96 -7.36 14.79
N ILE A 110 -9.97 -7.04 15.63
CA ILE A 110 -9.71 -7.78 16.88
C ILE A 110 -10.92 -7.72 17.81
N VAL A 111 -11.50 -6.53 17.99
CA VAL A 111 -12.68 -6.32 18.83
C VAL A 111 -13.86 -7.15 18.32
N CYS A 112 -14.13 -7.15 17.01
CA CYS A 112 -15.20 -7.95 16.41
C CYS A 112 -15.03 -9.45 16.66
N ALA A 113 -13.80 -9.98 16.51
CA ALA A 113 -13.53 -11.40 16.77
C ALA A 113 -13.69 -11.75 18.26
N GLU A 114 -13.22 -10.91 19.17
CA GLU A 114 -13.39 -11.09 20.62
C GLU A 114 -14.85 -10.99 21.08
N LEU A 115 -15.62 -10.07 20.53
CA LEU A 115 -17.05 -9.94 20.81
C LEU A 115 -17.82 -11.17 20.33
N ALA A 116 -17.53 -11.65 19.12
CA ALA A 116 -18.13 -12.86 18.58
C ALA A 116 -17.77 -14.11 19.42
N ARG A 117 -16.51 -14.21 19.89
CA ARG A 117 -16.07 -15.26 20.82
C ARG A 117 -16.90 -15.30 22.11
N ARG A 118 -17.41 -14.14 22.55
CA ARG A 118 -18.25 -13.98 23.75
C ARG A 118 -19.75 -14.09 23.45
N GLY A 119 -20.12 -14.47 22.22
CA GLY A 119 -21.50 -14.71 21.82
C GLY A 119 -22.23 -13.49 21.25
N LEU A 120 -21.58 -12.34 21.04
CA LEU A 120 -22.21 -11.23 20.33
C LEU A 120 -22.46 -11.64 18.86
N THR A 121 -23.66 -11.39 18.38
CA THR A 121 -24.07 -11.76 17.02
C THR A 121 -23.82 -10.62 16.04
N GLY A 122 -23.46 -10.99 14.81
CA GLY A 122 -23.36 -10.07 13.67
C GLY A 122 -24.36 -10.47 12.57
N PRO A 123 -24.77 -9.53 11.71
CA PRO A 123 -25.64 -9.85 10.57
C PRO A 123 -24.93 -10.80 9.60
N GLY A 124 -25.50 -11.98 9.36
CA GLY A 124 -24.90 -12.99 8.47
C GLY A 124 -24.91 -12.61 6.98
N LYS A 125 -25.65 -11.55 6.61
CA LYS A 125 -25.73 -11.00 5.25
C LYS A 125 -25.17 -9.57 5.19
N VAL A 126 -24.07 -9.31 5.90
CA VAL A 126 -23.55 -7.95 6.06
C VAL A 126 -23.07 -7.32 4.76
N LEU A 127 -22.71 -8.12 3.74
CA LEU A 127 -22.27 -7.60 2.45
C LEU A 127 -23.45 -7.33 1.53
N GLU A 128 -24.41 -8.26 1.47
CA GLU A 128 -25.46 -8.38 0.46
C GLU A 128 -26.89 -8.12 0.95
N GLY A 129 -27.09 -7.96 2.26
CA GLY A 129 -28.42 -7.74 2.82
C GLY A 129 -28.99 -6.39 2.40
N ARG A 130 -30.30 -6.16 2.61
CA ARG A 130 -30.99 -4.90 2.26
C ARG A 130 -30.28 -3.62 2.74
N TYR A 131 -29.58 -3.69 3.88
CA TYR A 131 -28.77 -2.60 4.44
C TYR A 131 -27.29 -2.96 4.51
N GLY A 132 -26.87 -3.86 3.63
CA GLY A 132 -25.52 -4.41 3.56
C GLY A 132 -24.52 -3.39 3.02
N LEU A 133 -23.24 -3.70 3.22
CA LEU A 133 -22.13 -2.85 2.84
C LEU A 133 -22.20 -2.42 1.37
N PHE A 134 -22.41 -3.37 0.45
CA PHE A 134 -22.37 -3.04 -0.97
C PHE A 134 -23.52 -2.15 -1.43
N HIS A 135 -24.72 -2.34 -0.87
CA HIS A 135 -25.82 -1.39 -1.07
C HIS A 135 -25.43 0.01 -0.55
N ALA A 136 -24.90 0.09 0.68
CA ALA A 136 -24.66 1.37 1.35
C ALA A 136 -23.51 2.19 0.72
N ILE A 137 -22.43 1.53 0.31
CA ILE A 137 -21.20 2.22 -0.11
C ILE A 137 -20.81 1.97 -1.55
N ALA A 138 -21.39 0.99 -2.24
CA ALA A 138 -21.08 0.69 -3.64
C ALA A 138 -22.30 0.85 -4.57
N ASP A 139 -23.46 1.27 -4.06
CA ASP A 139 -24.69 1.50 -4.85
C ASP A 139 -25.04 0.29 -5.74
N ASP A 140 -24.87 -0.91 -5.17
CA ASP A 140 -25.07 -2.21 -5.84
C ASP A 140 -24.22 -2.48 -7.08
N ALA A 141 -23.22 -1.65 -7.34
CA ALA A 141 -22.22 -1.87 -8.38
C ALA A 141 -21.10 -2.82 -7.95
N ALA A 142 -21.35 -3.70 -6.96
CA ALA A 142 -20.37 -4.67 -6.50
C ALA A 142 -20.25 -5.86 -7.46
N ASP A 143 -19.02 -6.24 -7.79
CA ASP A 143 -18.71 -7.41 -8.60
C ASP A 143 -18.67 -8.68 -7.74
N TRP A 144 -19.75 -9.46 -7.76
CA TRP A 144 -19.87 -10.73 -7.04
C TRP A 144 -18.94 -11.83 -7.56
N GLY A 145 -18.41 -11.70 -8.78
CA GLY A 145 -17.42 -12.62 -9.34
C GLY A 145 -16.12 -12.53 -8.56
N ARG A 146 -15.63 -11.30 -8.34
CA ARG A 146 -14.42 -10.99 -7.57
C ARG A 146 -14.42 -11.60 -6.16
N LEU A 147 -15.59 -11.73 -5.54
CA LEU A 147 -15.70 -12.38 -4.23
C LEU A 147 -15.47 -13.89 -4.28
N ARG A 148 -16.03 -14.58 -5.28
CA ARG A 148 -16.21 -16.04 -5.27
C ARG A 148 -15.25 -16.80 -6.18
N GLU A 149 -14.72 -16.14 -7.19
CA GLU A 149 -13.88 -16.78 -8.20
C GLU A 149 -12.64 -17.42 -7.56
N GLY A 150 -12.46 -18.72 -7.76
CA GLY A 150 -11.36 -19.49 -7.20
C GLY A 150 -11.28 -19.46 -5.67
N LEU A 151 -12.38 -19.21 -4.95
CA LEU A 151 -12.37 -19.17 -3.49
C LEU A 151 -11.93 -20.52 -2.90
N GLY A 152 -10.89 -20.52 -2.08
CA GLY A 152 -10.30 -21.73 -1.50
C GLY A 152 -9.25 -22.42 -2.38
N GLU A 153 -9.13 -22.01 -3.64
CA GLU A 153 -8.15 -22.55 -4.61
C GLU A 153 -7.06 -21.52 -4.93
N ARG A 154 -7.45 -20.25 -5.09
CA ARG A 154 -6.59 -19.09 -5.34
C ARG A 154 -6.67 -18.13 -4.16
N PHE A 155 -5.51 -17.74 -3.64
CA PHE A 155 -5.41 -16.75 -2.56
C PHE A 155 -4.84 -15.45 -3.11
N GLU A 156 -5.55 -14.34 -2.90
CA GLU A 156 -5.19 -13.05 -3.51
C GLU A 156 -3.90 -12.42 -2.94
N ILE A 157 -3.30 -12.99 -1.87
CA ILE A 157 -2.04 -12.51 -1.30
C ILE A 157 -0.88 -12.51 -2.30
N VAL A 158 -0.89 -13.40 -3.29
CA VAL A 158 0.14 -13.49 -4.32
C VAL A 158 0.10 -12.32 -5.31
N ASN A 159 -1.03 -11.60 -5.36
CA ASN A 159 -1.24 -10.44 -6.23
C ASN A 159 -0.97 -9.09 -5.50
N VAL A 160 -0.33 -9.14 -4.32
CA VAL A 160 -0.06 -7.94 -3.51
C VAL A 160 1.14 -7.19 -4.05
N TYR A 161 0.91 -5.92 -4.37
CA TYR A 161 1.96 -5.00 -4.79
C TYR A 161 2.84 -4.53 -3.63
N PHE A 162 4.16 -4.67 -3.80
CA PHE A 162 5.14 -4.10 -2.88
C PHE A 162 5.61 -2.74 -3.39
N LYS A 163 5.41 -1.68 -2.61
CA LYS A 163 5.91 -0.34 -2.95
C LYS A 163 7.44 -0.27 -2.85
N PRO A 164 8.20 -0.03 -3.94
CA PRO A 164 9.63 0.26 -3.85
C PRO A 164 9.87 1.66 -3.26
N TYR A 165 9.00 2.63 -3.56
CA TYR A 165 9.10 4.02 -3.12
C TYR A 165 8.03 4.34 -2.05
N PRO A 166 8.35 5.15 -1.02
CA PRO A 166 7.39 5.56 0.01
C PRO A 166 6.50 6.72 -0.45
N ALA A 167 5.87 6.57 -1.62
CA ALA A 167 5.05 7.60 -2.26
C ALA A 167 3.76 7.02 -2.88
N CYS A 168 3.00 7.85 -3.60
CA CYS A 168 1.77 7.37 -4.26
C CYS A 168 2.10 6.44 -5.42
N ARG A 169 1.37 5.32 -5.50
CA ARG A 169 1.62 4.27 -6.50
C ARG A 169 1.46 4.76 -7.94
N HIS A 170 0.62 5.76 -8.17
CA HIS A 170 0.28 6.26 -9.51
C HIS A 170 1.51 6.68 -10.34
N PHE A 171 2.55 7.19 -9.70
CA PHE A 171 3.78 7.64 -10.38
C PHE A 171 4.98 6.71 -10.20
N HIS A 172 4.82 5.50 -9.65
CA HIS A 172 5.95 4.59 -9.44
C HIS A 172 6.61 4.15 -10.75
N ALA A 173 5.84 3.92 -11.81
CA ALA A 173 6.40 3.55 -13.12
C ALA A 173 7.26 4.68 -13.71
N ALA A 174 6.85 5.93 -13.51
CA ALA A 174 7.66 7.08 -13.91
C ALA A 174 8.95 7.20 -13.09
N LEU A 175 8.93 6.88 -11.79
CA LEU A 175 10.14 6.84 -10.96
C LEU A 175 11.11 5.72 -11.39
N ASP A 176 10.58 4.56 -11.78
CA ASP A 176 11.39 3.48 -12.36
C ASP A 176 12.05 3.93 -13.67
N ALA A 177 11.32 4.65 -14.52
CA ALA A 177 11.85 5.23 -15.76
C ALA A 177 12.99 6.23 -15.47
N VAL A 178 12.83 7.13 -14.49
CA VAL A 178 13.88 8.06 -14.05
C VAL A 178 15.11 7.30 -13.56
N ARG A 179 14.92 6.27 -12.74
CA ARG A 179 16.02 5.43 -12.23
C ARG A 179 16.76 4.71 -13.36
N ALA A 180 16.04 4.17 -14.34
CA ALA A 180 16.62 3.51 -15.50
C ALA A 180 17.44 4.48 -16.36
N LEU A 181 16.90 5.67 -16.65
CA LEU A 181 17.62 6.72 -17.38
C LEU A 181 18.90 7.14 -16.66
N ARG A 182 18.82 7.37 -15.35
CA ARG A 182 19.99 7.75 -14.55
C ARG A 182 21.05 6.66 -14.54
N ALA A 183 20.67 5.39 -14.41
CA ALA A 183 21.61 4.28 -14.45
C ALA A 183 22.31 4.13 -15.82
N ARG A 184 21.55 4.31 -16.92
CA ARG A 184 22.04 4.15 -18.29
C ARG A 184 22.95 5.30 -18.73
N HIS A 185 22.59 6.53 -18.37
CA HIS A 185 23.25 7.75 -18.88
C HIS A 185 24.15 8.45 -17.85
N ARG A 186 24.08 8.05 -16.57
CA ARG A 186 24.96 8.53 -15.48
C ARG A 186 24.98 10.06 -15.29
N PHE A 187 23.89 10.75 -15.61
CA PHE A 187 23.74 12.18 -15.31
C PHE A 187 23.51 12.41 -13.81
N THR A 188 23.82 13.62 -13.36
CA THR A 188 23.61 14.10 -12.00
C THR A 188 22.46 15.11 -11.98
N ALA A 189 22.01 15.48 -10.77
CA ALA A 189 21.04 16.56 -10.60
C ALA A 189 21.46 17.85 -11.33
N ALA A 190 22.76 18.19 -11.30
CA ALA A 190 23.26 19.44 -11.87
C ALA A 190 23.09 19.51 -13.39
N ASP A 191 23.07 18.36 -14.07
CA ASP A 191 22.99 18.26 -15.53
C ASP A 191 21.58 18.43 -16.08
N VAL A 192 20.55 18.32 -15.22
CA VAL A 192 19.14 18.29 -15.63
C VAL A 192 18.58 19.71 -15.80
N ALA A 193 18.09 20.01 -16.98
CA ALA A 193 17.39 21.26 -17.31
C ALA A 193 15.88 21.17 -17.08
N ARG A 194 15.25 20.05 -17.48
CA ARG A 194 13.80 19.84 -17.43
C ARG A 194 13.45 18.37 -17.23
N ILE A 195 12.36 18.11 -16.51
CA ILE A 195 11.79 16.77 -16.31
C ILE A 195 10.31 16.79 -16.68
N GLU A 196 9.87 15.81 -17.46
CA GLU A 196 8.47 15.60 -17.79
C GLU A 196 8.03 14.18 -17.39
N ILE A 197 6.97 14.10 -16.61
CA ILE A 197 6.40 12.84 -16.13
C ILE A 197 5.03 12.61 -16.78
N GLY A 198 4.94 11.57 -17.60
CA GLY A 198 3.71 11.17 -18.29
C GLY A 198 3.00 10.02 -17.56
N MET A 199 1.71 10.19 -17.29
CA MET A 199 0.87 9.19 -16.61
C MET A 199 -0.55 9.14 -17.22
N TYR A 200 -1.39 8.24 -16.73
CA TYR A 200 -2.84 8.25 -16.99
C TYR A 200 -3.54 9.31 -16.12
N ASP A 201 -4.71 9.79 -16.54
CA ASP A 201 -5.45 10.95 -16.00
C ASP A 201 -5.65 10.86 -14.48
N VAL A 202 -6.16 9.73 -13.99
CA VAL A 202 -6.35 9.49 -12.54
C VAL A 202 -5.03 9.58 -11.76
N GLY A 203 -3.89 9.30 -12.39
CA GLY A 203 -2.57 9.45 -11.77
C GLY A 203 -2.04 10.89 -11.78
N VAL A 204 -2.49 11.74 -12.70
CA VAL A 204 -2.14 13.16 -12.75
C VAL A 204 -2.95 13.97 -11.74
N GLN A 205 -4.25 13.70 -11.66
CA GLN A 205 -5.17 14.43 -10.78
C GLN A 205 -4.72 14.37 -9.31
N GLY A 206 -4.37 15.53 -8.75
CA GLY A 206 -3.95 15.67 -7.35
C GLY A 206 -2.52 15.21 -7.04
N HIS A 207 -1.66 15.05 -8.07
CA HIS A 207 -0.27 14.62 -7.90
C HIS A 207 0.75 15.47 -8.69
N ASP A 208 0.31 16.54 -9.36
CA ASP A 208 1.13 17.45 -10.18
C ASP A 208 1.60 18.70 -9.43
N HIS A 209 1.19 18.86 -8.17
CA HIS A 209 1.57 19.97 -7.32
C HIS A 209 3.04 19.93 -6.94
N ARG A 210 3.65 21.12 -6.80
CA ARG A 210 5.07 21.30 -6.48
C ARG A 210 5.33 21.80 -5.06
N HIS A 211 4.33 22.45 -4.46
CA HIS A 211 4.42 22.99 -3.11
C HIS A 211 3.74 22.03 -2.16
N CYS A 212 4.47 21.60 -1.14
CA CYS A 212 3.97 20.65 -0.16
C CYS A 212 4.12 21.22 1.25
N ASN A 213 3.06 21.15 2.03
CA ASN A 213 3.03 21.69 3.40
C ASN A 213 3.24 20.62 4.48
N SER A 214 3.20 19.34 4.09
CA SER A 214 3.38 18.20 4.99
C SER A 214 4.16 17.07 4.32
N LEU A 215 4.63 16.11 5.13
CA LEU A 215 5.24 14.89 4.61
C LEU A 215 4.25 14.09 3.75
N LEU A 216 2.98 13.99 4.16
CA LEU A 216 1.98 13.26 3.38
C LEU A 216 1.79 13.92 2.02
N ASP A 217 1.72 15.25 2.00
CA ASP A 217 1.56 16.03 0.79
C ASP A 217 2.75 15.83 -0.18
N ALA A 218 3.99 15.85 0.34
CA ALA A 218 5.19 15.54 -0.42
C ALA A 218 5.17 14.12 -1.04
N GLN A 219 4.66 13.13 -0.29
CA GLN A 219 4.50 11.75 -0.77
C GLN A 219 3.39 11.58 -1.82
N MET A 220 2.52 12.58 -1.98
CA MET A 220 1.49 12.64 -3.01
C MET A 220 1.92 13.50 -4.21
N SER A 221 3.07 14.19 -4.16
CA SER A 221 3.59 14.97 -5.27
C SER A 221 4.56 14.17 -6.14
N ALA A 222 4.21 13.97 -7.40
CA ALA A 222 5.11 13.37 -8.39
C ALA A 222 6.34 14.27 -8.67
N PRO A 223 6.22 15.61 -8.79
CA PRO A 223 7.38 16.50 -8.89
C PRO A 223 8.39 16.35 -7.75
N VAL A 224 7.92 16.35 -6.50
CA VAL A 224 8.79 16.21 -5.32
C VAL A 224 9.50 14.86 -5.32
N THR A 225 8.75 13.77 -5.50
CA THR A 225 9.34 12.43 -5.45
C THR A 225 10.32 12.20 -6.61
N THR A 226 10.02 12.75 -7.79
CA THR A 226 10.90 12.71 -8.97
C THR A 226 12.19 13.47 -8.75
N ALA A 227 12.10 14.69 -8.21
CA ALA A 227 13.27 15.49 -7.87
C ALA A 227 14.18 14.78 -6.86
N LEU A 228 13.60 14.15 -5.83
CA LEU A 228 14.34 13.32 -4.89
C LEU A 228 15.01 12.11 -5.58
N ALA A 229 14.30 11.41 -6.48
CA ALA A 229 14.88 10.30 -7.24
C ALA A 229 16.08 10.75 -8.09
N VAL A 230 15.98 11.90 -8.75
CA VAL A 230 17.09 12.47 -9.55
C VAL A 230 18.25 12.92 -8.65
N ALA A 231 17.99 13.53 -7.50
CA ALA A 231 19.03 14.02 -6.60
C ALA A 231 19.76 12.91 -5.85
N PHE A 232 19.04 11.92 -5.33
CA PHE A 232 19.57 10.90 -4.42
C PHE A 232 19.82 9.55 -5.10
N GLY A 233 19.03 9.21 -6.12
CA GLY A 233 19.21 7.99 -6.94
C GLY A 233 18.43 6.80 -6.41
N ASP A 234 18.11 6.86 -5.13
CA ASP A 234 17.12 6.04 -4.46
C ASP A 234 16.22 6.94 -3.61
N VAL A 235 14.97 6.51 -3.39
CA VAL A 235 13.99 7.26 -2.60
C VAL A 235 13.53 6.39 -1.43
N THR A 236 13.93 6.77 -0.22
CA THR A 236 13.62 6.07 1.03
C THR A 236 12.76 6.96 1.93
N ALA A 237 12.39 6.49 3.12
CA ALA A 237 11.66 7.34 4.06
C ALA A 237 12.48 8.59 4.44
N GLY A 238 13.80 8.43 4.64
CA GLY A 238 14.71 9.51 4.99
C GLY A 238 14.92 10.55 3.87
N THR A 239 14.70 10.20 2.61
CA THR A 239 14.83 11.19 1.51
C THR A 239 13.77 12.29 1.58
N PHE A 240 12.64 12.03 2.25
CA PHE A 240 11.58 13.02 2.46
C PHE A 240 11.81 13.92 3.68
N GLU A 241 12.94 13.79 4.38
CA GLU A 241 13.28 14.71 5.48
C GLU A 241 13.29 16.17 5.00
N ARG A 242 12.81 17.06 5.87
CA ARG A 242 12.67 18.49 5.56
C ARG A 242 13.96 19.11 5.04
N ALA A 243 15.10 18.77 5.65
CA ALA A 243 16.40 19.26 5.22
C ALA A 243 16.73 18.89 3.76
N ASN A 244 16.32 17.70 3.31
CA ASN A 244 16.51 17.25 1.93
C ASN A 244 15.61 18.00 0.95
N LEU A 245 14.33 18.19 1.32
CA LEU A 245 13.36 18.97 0.52
C LEU A 245 13.77 20.44 0.39
N GLU A 246 14.51 20.97 1.36
CA GLU A 246 14.98 22.35 1.38
C GLU A 246 16.31 22.57 0.61
N ARG A 247 16.96 21.51 0.12
CA ARG A 247 18.18 21.67 -0.69
C ARG A 247 17.88 22.42 -1.99
N ARG A 248 18.82 23.29 -2.41
CA ARG A 248 18.65 24.14 -3.61
C ARG A 248 18.53 23.32 -4.89
N ASP A 249 19.30 22.24 -5.01
CA ASP A 249 19.25 21.34 -6.16
C ASP A 249 17.90 20.61 -6.24
N VAL A 250 17.37 20.11 -5.12
CA VAL A 250 16.04 19.48 -5.05
C VAL A 250 14.93 20.46 -5.42
N ARG A 251 14.90 21.66 -4.82
CA ARG A 251 13.89 22.69 -5.17
C ARG A 251 13.92 23.06 -6.65
N ARG A 252 15.11 23.26 -7.22
CA ARG A 252 15.27 23.53 -8.65
C ARG A 252 14.70 22.40 -9.51
N LEU A 253 14.93 21.14 -9.14
CA LEU A 253 14.38 19.99 -9.87
C LEU A 253 12.86 19.87 -9.73
N ILE A 254 12.29 20.21 -8.56
CA ILE A 254 10.85 20.28 -8.36
C ILE A 254 10.23 21.29 -9.34
N ASP A 255 10.81 22.51 -9.40
CA ASP A 255 10.36 23.57 -10.30
C ASP A 255 10.51 23.18 -11.78
N ALA A 256 11.56 22.43 -12.11
CA ALA A 256 11.83 21.93 -13.45
C ALA A 256 10.98 20.71 -13.85
N THR A 257 10.18 20.15 -12.95
CA THR A 257 9.35 18.97 -13.22
C THR A 257 7.92 19.34 -13.59
N THR A 258 7.42 18.83 -14.71
CA THR A 258 6.03 18.94 -15.15
C THR A 258 5.39 17.56 -15.25
N VAL A 259 4.14 17.44 -14.84
CA VAL A 259 3.34 16.20 -14.97
C VAL A 259 2.28 16.40 -16.04
N PHE A 260 2.02 15.39 -16.87
CA PHE A 260 1.01 15.46 -17.92
C PHE A 260 0.33 14.11 -18.16
N VAL A 261 -0.85 14.15 -18.80
CA VAL A 261 -1.54 12.94 -19.26
C VAL A 261 -0.89 12.46 -20.54
N ASP A 262 -0.23 11.31 -20.47
CA ASP A 262 0.36 10.65 -21.64
C ASP A 262 -0.69 9.75 -22.31
N PRO A 263 -0.96 9.92 -23.63
CA PRO A 263 -2.03 9.19 -24.31
C PRO A 263 -1.89 7.67 -24.27
N GLU A 264 -0.66 7.15 -24.29
CA GLU A 264 -0.43 5.71 -24.26
C GLU A 264 -0.63 5.16 -22.84
N CYS A 265 -0.19 5.88 -21.81
CA CYS A 265 -0.49 5.52 -20.43
C CYS A 265 -1.99 5.50 -20.15
N GLU A 266 -2.73 6.50 -20.65
CA GLU A 266 -4.19 6.56 -20.51
C GLU A 266 -4.86 5.38 -21.21
N ARG A 267 -4.44 5.07 -22.45
CA ARG A 267 -4.98 3.95 -23.23
C ARG A 267 -4.81 2.59 -22.54
N LEU A 268 -3.73 2.41 -21.79
CA LEU A 268 -3.41 1.16 -21.09
C LEU A 268 -4.10 1.05 -19.72
N TYR A 269 -4.56 2.16 -19.14
CA TYR A 269 -5.24 2.17 -17.85
C TYR A 269 -6.69 1.62 -17.98
N PRO A 270 -7.21 0.82 -17.01
CA PRO A 270 -6.59 0.41 -15.75
C PRO A 270 -5.81 -0.90 -15.83
N ALA A 271 -5.71 -1.53 -17.00
CA ALA A 271 -5.04 -2.83 -17.16
C ALA A 271 -3.56 -2.77 -16.81
N ARG A 272 -2.90 -1.64 -17.12
CA ARG A 272 -1.53 -1.34 -16.69
C ARG A 272 -1.46 0.06 -16.09
N ARG A 273 -0.64 0.21 -15.06
CA ARG A 273 -0.37 1.50 -14.41
C ARG A 273 1.01 2.00 -14.85
N SER A 274 1.13 2.24 -16.15
CA SER A 274 2.37 2.63 -16.80
C SER A 274 2.74 4.09 -16.52
N GLY A 275 4.00 4.44 -16.79
CA GLY A 275 4.52 5.79 -16.66
C GLY A 275 5.66 6.07 -17.64
N LEU A 276 5.87 7.35 -17.93
CA LEU A 276 6.90 7.86 -18.82
C LEU A 276 7.73 8.89 -18.06
N ALA A 277 9.05 8.86 -18.24
CA ALA A 277 9.93 9.95 -17.85
C ALA A 277 10.68 10.47 -19.08
N ARG A 278 10.67 11.79 -19.26
CA ARG A 278 11.54 12.50 -20.20
C ARG A 278 12.41 13.49 -19.45
N ILE A 279 13.72 13.43 -19.67
CA ILE A 279 14.71 14.27 -18.99
C ILE A 279 15.51 14.99 -20.06
N THR A 280 15.43 16.32 -20.07
CA THR A 280 16.27 17.17 -20.91
C THR A 280 17.45 17.66 -20.07
N LEU A 281 18.66 17.43 -20.56
CA LEU A 281 19.91 17.88 -19.97
C LEU A 281 20.26 19.31 -20.43
N ASN A 282 21.16 19.98 -19.71
CA ASN A 282 21.58 21.35 -20.00
C ASN A 282 22.30 21.50 -21.35
N ASP A 283 22.84 20.42 -21.91
CA ASP A 283 23.45 20.39 -23.25
C ASP A 283 22.42 20.25 -24.39
N GLY A 284 21.12 20.16 -24.04
CA GLY A 284 20.02 19.95 -24.98
C GLY A 284 19.67 18.49 -25.25
N THR A 285 20.47 17.53 -24.77
CA THR A 285 20.18 16.10 -24.91
C THR A 285 18.88 15.76 -24.20
N THR A 286 18.01 15.00 -24.86
CA THR A 286 16.75 14.54 -24.28
C THR A 286 16.73 13.03 -24.18
N LEU A 287 16.49 12.53 -22.98
CA LEU A 287 16.44 11.12 -22.63
C LEU A 287 15.00 10.74 -22.31
N GLU A 288 14.54 9.58 -22.78
CA GLU A 288 13.16 9.12 -22.56
C GLU A 288 13.13 7.63 -22.23
N GLU A 289 12.29 7.25 -21.27
CA GLU A 289 12.04 5.86 -20.91
C GLU A 289 10.57 5.68 -20.48
N ARG A 290 9.97 4.58 -20.90
CA ARG A 290 8.61 4.19 -20.55
C ARG A 290 8.61 2.87 -19.82
N VAL A 291 7.94 2.82 -18.68
CA VAL A 291 7.74 1.60 -17.89
C VAL A 291 6.28 1.21 -17.93
N LEU A 292 6.00 0.00 -18.41
CA LEU A 292 4.63 -0.53 -18.48
C LEU A 292 4.18 -1.13 -17.15
N ASP A 293 5.07 -1.93 -16.54
CA ASP A 293 4.83 -2.64 -15.29
C ASP A 293 5.85 -2.16 -14.24
N PRO A 294 5.46 -1.28 -13.30
CA PRO A 294 6.39 -0.78 -12.29
C PRO A 294 6.91 -1.90 -11.40
N LYS A 295 8.09 -1.67 -10.83
CA LYS A 295 8.67 -2.56 -9.84
C LYS A 295 7.72 -2.74 -8.65
N GLY A 296 7.52 -3.98 -8.26
CA GLY A 296 6.58 -4.41 -7.23
C GLY A 296 5.26 -4.99 -7.75
N GLU A 297 4.96 -4.88 -9.05
CA GLU A 297 3.86 -5.64 -9.68
C GLU A 297 4.18 -7.13 -9.73
N GLY A 298 3.19 -8.00 -9.95
CA GLY A 298 3.42 -9.44 -10.08
C GLY A 298 4.34 -9.79 -11.26
N GLU A 299 4.27 -8.98 -12.32
CA GLU A 299 4.97 -9.10 -13.58
C GLU A 299 6.39 -8.51 -13.51
N ASN A 300 6.65 -7.68 -12.50
CA ASN A 300 7.95 -7.08 -12.21
C ASN A 300 8.17 -7.01 -10.69
N PRO A 301 8.31 -8.17 -10.01
CA PRO A 301 8.33 -8.22 -8.56
C PRO A 301 9.61 -7.60 -7.98
N MET A 302 9.54 -7.14 -6.74
CA MET A 302 10.74 -6.84 -5.96
C MET A 302 11.46 -8.15 -5.63
N SER A 303 12.79 -8.18 -5.80
CA SER A 303 13.59 -9.33 -5.37
C SER A 303 13.71 -9.36 -3.83
N ASP A 304 14.15 -10.50 -3.29
CA ASP A 304 14.45 -10.61 -1.85
C ASP A 304 15.51 -9.59 -1.41
N GLU A 305 16.46 -9.27 -2.29
CA GLU A 305 17.46 -8.22 -2.05
C GLU A 305 16.81 -6.84 -1.97
N ASP A 306 15.87 -6.51 -2.86
CA ASP A 306 15.13 -5.25 -2.82
C ASP A 306 14.29 -5.13 -1.54
N LEU A 307 13.62 -6.22 -1.15
CA LEU A 307 12.82 -6.28 0.08
C LEU A 307 13.71 -6.14 1.31
N GLY A 308 14.87 -6.80 1.34
CA GLY A 308 15.85 -6.67 2.41
C GLY A 308 16.43 -5.26 2.51
N HIS A 309 16.78 -4.65 1.36
CA HIS A 309 17.24 -3.27 1.31
C HIS A 309 16.17 -2.31 1.85
N LYS A 310 14.92 -2.47 1.41
CA LYS A 310 13.78 -1.68 1.89
C LYS A 310 13.55 -1.88 3.40
N PHE A 311 13.67 -3.10 3.91
CA PHE A 311 13.52 -3.36 5.35
C PHE A 311 14.60 -2.60 6.14
N ARG A 312 15.87 -2.74 5.74
CA ARG A 312 17.00 -2.07 6.38
C ARG A 312 16.86 -0.55 6.35
N SER A 313 16.51 0.04 5.21
CA SER A 313 16.37 1.50 5.09
C SER A 313 15.26 2.09 5.97
N ASN A 314 14.25 1.30 6.36
CA ASN A 314 13.20 1.73 7.26
C ASN A 314 13.51 1.43 8.74
N CYS A 315 14.18 0.32 9.03
CA CYS A 315 14.32 -0.19 10.39
C CYS A 315 15.65 0.19 11.04
N GLU A 316 16.78 0.16 10.32
CA GLU A 316 18.10 0.45 10.89
C GLU A 316 18.17 1.82 11.58
N PRO A 317 17.61 2.92 11.03
CA PRO A 317 17.64 4.22 11.69
C PRO A 317 16.88 4.27 13.03
N VAL A 318 15.96 3.32 13.25
CA VAL A 318 15.09 3.29 14.43
C VAL A 318 15.61 2.33 15.50
N VAL A 319 16.05 1.13 15.09
CA VAL A 319 16.40 0.04 16.02
C VAL A 319 17.88 -0.32 16.01
N GLY A 320 18.68 0.31 15.14
CA GLY A 320 20.08 -0.02 14.92
C GLY A 320 20.28 -1.23 14.00
N ALA A 321 21.47 -1.30 13.39
CA ALA A 321 21.82 -2.32 12.40
C ALA A 321 21.71 -3.75 12.92
N GLU A 322 22.13 -4.00 14.17
CA GLU A 322 22.14 -5.34 14.73
C GLU A 322 20.71 -5.89 14.95
N LYS A 323 19.83 -5.12 15.63
CA LYS A 323 18.44 -5.53 15.86
C LYS A 323 17.69 -5.64 14.54
N CYS A 324 17.92 -4.71 13.61
CA CYS A 324 17.33 -4.77 12.28
C CYS A 324 17.69 -6.07 11.55
N ARG A 325 18.97 -6.46 11.56
CA ARG A 325 19.43 -7.72 10.94
C ARG A 325 18.76 -8.94 11.57
N ARG A 326 18.73 -9.03 12.91
CA ARG A 326 18.10 -10.18 13.60
C ARG A 326 16.61 -10.32 13.28
N VAL A 327 15.87 -9.22 13.27
CA VAL A 327 14.44 -9.24 12.90
C VAL A 327 14.26 -9.65 11.44
N LEU A 328 15.07 -9.12 10.53
CA LEU A 328 15.01 -9.50 9.11
C LEU A 328 15.30 -11.00 8.90
N ASP A 329 16.34 -11.52 9.54
CA ASP A 329 16.71 -12.94 9.50
C ASP A 329 15.57 -13.82 10.04
N THR A 330 14.91 -13.38 11.12
CA THR A 330 13.75 -14.06 11.71
C THR A 330 12.55 -14.08 10.76
N VAL A 331 12.23 -12.95 10.11
CA VAL A 331 11.12 -12.88 9.16
C VAL A 331 11.37 -13.78 7.94
N TRP A 332 12.60 -13.83 7.43
CA TRP A 332 12.94 -14.71 6.31
C TRP A 332 12.89 -16.20 6.66
N GLY A 333 13.24 -16.55 7.90
CA GLY A 333 13.20 -17.94 8.41
C GLY A 333 11.91 -18.35 9.11
N ILE A 334 10.84 -17.54 9.03
CA ILE A 334 9.65 -17.66 9.88
C ILE A 334 8.91 -19.00 9.75
N ASP A 335 9.04 -19.71 8.62
CA ASP A 335 8.42 -21.02 8.40
C ASP A 335 9.17 -22.18 9.09
N GLY A 336 10.43 -21.92 9.46
CA GLY A 336 11.31 -22.82 10.22
C GLY A 336 11.43 -22.48 11.71
N THR A 337 10.90 -21.33 12.17
CA THR A 337 10.94 -20.96 13.60
C THR A 337 9.89 -21.72 14.41
N ARG A 338 10.17 -21.89 15.71
CA ARG A 338 9.27 -22.56 16.66
C ARG A 338 8.34 -21.58 17.38
N ASP A 339 8.74 -20.33 17.49
CA ASP A 339 7.99 -19.27 18.15
C ASP A 339 8.13 -17.92 17.40
N LEU A 340 7.34 -16.95 17.83
CA LEU A 340 7.29 -15.59 17.30
C LEU A 340 8.08 -14.59 18.17
N GLY A 341 8.88 -15.08 19.13
CA GLY A 341 9.45 -14.28 20.23
C GLY A 341 10.24 -13.06 19.74
N GLU A 342 11.13 -13.22 18.77
CA GLU A 342 11.89 -12.09 18.18
C GLU A 342 10.99 -11.07 17.44
N LEU A 343 9.78 -11.46 17.01
CA LEU A 343 8.82 -10.56 16.36
C LEU A 343 7.87 -9.86 17.35
N THR A 344 7.77 -10.36 18.58
CA THR A 344 6.85 -9.82 19.60
C THR A 344 7.58 -9.28 20.84
N ALA A 345 8.86 -9.58 21.02
CA ALA A 345 9.72 -9.04 22.07
C ALA A 345 10.27 -7.66 21.67
N TRP A 346 9.46 -6.62 21.89
CA TRP A 346 9.84 -5.24 21.58
C TRP A 346 10.36 -4.49 22.79
#